data_AF-A0A8H7QII1-F1
#
_entry.id   AF-A0A8H7QII1-F1
#
_cell.length_a   1.000
_cell.length_b   1.000
_cell.length_c   1.000
_cell.angle_alpha   90.00
_cell.angle_beta   90.00
_cell.angle_gamma   90.00
#
_symmetry.space_group_name_H-M   'P 1'
#
loop_
_entity.id
_entity.type
_entity.pdbx_description
1 polymer ?
#
loop_
_entity_poly.entity_id
_entity_poly.type
_entity_poly.pdbx_seq_one_letter_code
_entity_poly.pdbx_strand_id
1 'polypeptide(L)'
;MSGANLLNLPFEIVLQISQHLEFSDIWYLGTCSKPSRKLSYQLLKSQYQIDLIKPRIINPFGQSIHAAVAYLMRHGKSQGGQQQQQQQHIIQSVANHLAIGIYDRMPSKSGRAFSLDFLLNKSLAVLLEHCLFDSTLHALMNSPQETNIPSQKFDQIISTIRAQQQQQQLQEQPQSSTGVLMVDFLSTLHETLGAIIEEDLVNRVHHHLLMNHLQRQLRVIRSRYQHHHSDQSSYSENKEPCKDSKANEDFKLYIKFLCSLAQTNLISSKDLDDLAHLHINHFFLTKPSDVSFSSESGFKIYIRNHNEYLSIINTVTHNKRPAYHYQWRLWLEETQLRLAVLLDLLRAMIQKNCSRGEPPDFIHITAMLQETVSALTLSETLHQTEEYAIPYEIPLDS
;
A
#
# COMPACT_ATOMS: atom_id res chain seq x y z
N MET A 1 -47.39 -1.15 -17.49
CA MET A 1 -46.13 -0.43 -17.82
C MET A 1 -45.02 -1.05 -16.99
N SER A 2 -44.17 -1.89 -17.60
CA SER A 2 -42.96 -2.41 -16.95
C SER A 2 -41.97 -1.27 -16.80
N GLY A 3 -42.00 -0.60 -15.65
CA GLY A 3 -41.11 0.52 -15.35
C GLY A 3 -39.65 0.11 -15.53
N ALA A 4 -38.86 1.00 -16.13
CA ALA A 4 -37.41 0.84 -16.21
C ALA A 4 -36.86 0.57 -14.80
N ASN A 5 -36.34 -0.63 -14.59
CA ASN A 5 -35.85 -1.09 -13.29
C ASN A 5 -34.41 -1.56 -13.48
N LEU A 6 -33.51 -1.12 -12.58
CA LEU A 6 -32.12 -1.56 -12.54
C LEU A 6 -31.99 -3.09 -12.57
N LEU A 7 -32.93 -3.81 -11.92
CA LEU A 7 -32.95 -5.27 -11.84
C LEU A 7 -33.26 -5.96 -13.18
N ASN A 8 -33.75 -5.23 -14.17
CA ASN A 8 -34.07 -5.75 -15.51
C ASN A 8 -32.92 -5.53 -16.50
N LEU A 9 -31.85 -4.83 -16.11
CA LEU A 9 -30.67 -4.65 -16.95
C LEU A 9 -29.83 -5.94 -16.96
N PRO A 10 -29.15 -6.25 -18.09
CA PRO A 10 -28.10 -7.25 -18.13
C PRO A 10 -27.05 -7.00 -17.04
N PHE A 11 -26.57 -8.08 -16.42
CA PHE A 11 -25.65 -7.99 -15.29
C PHE A 11 -24.36 -7.26 -15.67
N GLU A 12 -23.89 -7.41 -16.90
CA GLU A 12 -22.69 -6.77 -17.44
C GLU A 12 -22.82 -5.24 -17.40
N ILE A 13 -24.01 -4.70 -17.73
CA ILE A 13 -24.28 -3.26 -17.68
C ILE A 13 -24.33 -2.80 -16.22
N VAL A 14 -24.97 -3.57 -15.34
CA VAL A 14 -25.01 -3.23 -13.91
C VAL A 14 -23.62 -3.26 -13.29
N LEU A 15 -22.77 -4.21 -13.71
CA LEU A 15 -21.39 -4.33 -13.28
C LEU A 15 -20.54 -3.13 -13.71
N GLN A 16 -20.77 -2.61 -14.92
CA GLN A 16 -20.14 -1.36 -15.37
C GLN A 16 -20.63 -0.16 -14.57
N ILE A 17 -21.93 -0.06 -14.30
CA ILE A 17 -22.48 1.01 -13.44
C ILE A 17 -21.87 0.96 -12.04
N SER A 18 -21.75 -0.24 -11.47
CA SER A 18 -21.21 -0.39 -10.12
C SER A 18 -19.72 -0.09 -10.02
N GLN A 19 -18.96 0.00 -11.12
CA GLN A 19 -17.56 0.48 -11.09
C GLN A 19 -17.46 1.95 -10.69
N HIS A 20 -18.56 2.70 -10.77
CA HIS A 20 -18.67 4.10 -10.36
C HIS A 20 -19.25 4.28 -8.95
N LEU A 21 -19.52 3.19 -8.23
CA LEU A 21 -20.12 3.21 -6.90
C LEU A 21 -19.06 2.85 -5.85
N GLU A 22 -19.18 3.43 -4.65
CA GLU A 22 -18.36 3.00 -3.53
C GLU A 22 -18.85 1.66 -2.97
N PHE A 23 -17.99 0.98 -2.21
CA PHE A 23 -18.35 -0.25 -1.51
C PHE A 23 -19.61 -0.05 -0.63
N SER A 24 -19.71 1.09 0.05
CA SER A 24 -20.86 1.47 0.88
C SER A 24 -22.14 1.50 0.06
N ASP A 25 -22.15 2.13 -1.11
CA ASP A 25 -23.34 2.23 -1.98
C ASP A 25 -23.85 0.84 -2.39
N ILE A 26 -22.93 -0.04 -2.79
CA ILE A 26 -23.26 -1.41 -3.19
C ILE A 26 -23.76 -2.22 -1.98
N TRP A 27 -23.19 -2.00 -0.81
CA TRP A 27 -23.65 -2.63 0.43
C TRP A 27 -25.08 -2.20 0.79
N TYR A 28 -25.37 -0.90 0.76
CA TYR A 28 -26.69 -0.37 1.07
C TYR A 28 -27.74 -0.71 0.01
N LEU A 29 -27.38 -0.89 -1.27
CA LEU A 29 -28.28 -1.47 -2.26
C LEU A 29 -28.83 -2.83 -1.78
N GLY A 30 -28.01 -3.62 -1.08
CA GLY A 30 -28.42 -4.91 -0.55
C GLY A 30 -29.41 -4.87 0.61
N THR A 31 -29.64 -3.69 1.20
CA THR A 31 -30.61 -3.49 2.29
C THR A 31 -31.99 -3.05 1.79
N CYS A 32 -32.09 -2.53 0.56
CA CYS A 32 -33.33 -1.97 0.00
C CYS A 32 -34.43 -3.00 -0.26
N SER A 33 -34.10 -4.17 -0.81
CA SER A 33 -35.09 -5.21 -1.17
C SER A 33 -34.47 -6.60 -1.30
N LYS A 34 -35.30 -7.67 -1.34
CA LYS A 34 -34.80 -9.04 -1.57
C LYS A 34 -34.10 -9.19 -2.94
N PRO A 35 -34.66 -8.71 -4.06
CA PRO A 35 -33.96 -8.71 -5.35
C PRO A 35 -32.67 -7.89 -5.35
N SER A 36 -32.69 -6.68 -4.76
CA SER A 36 -31.49 -5.83 -4.66
C SER A 36 -30.39 -6.48 -3.82
N ARG A 37 -30.74 -7.25 -2.80
CA ARG A 37 -29.78 -8.05 -2.02
C ARG A 37 -29.07 -9.09 -2.87
N LYS A 38 -29.81 -9.83 -3.70
CA LYS A 38 -29.21 -10.82 -4.60
C LYS A 38 -28.24 -10.15 -5.57
N LEU A 39 -28.65 -9.02 -6.16
CA LEU A 39 -27.80 -8.23 -7.05
C LEU A 39 -26.56 -7.70 -6.34
N SER A 40 -26.72 -7.05 -5.18
CA SER A 40 -25.61 -6.55 -4.35
C SER A 40 -24.61 -7.67 -4.02
N TYR A 41 -25.07 -8.87 -3.67
CA TYR A 41 -24.16 -10.00 -3.40
C TYR A 41 -23.40 -10.46 -4.64
N GLN A 42 -24.03 -10.41 -5.82
CA GLN A 42 -23.34 -10.70 -7.08
C GLN A 42 -22.27 -9.65 -7.39
N LEU A 43 -22.60 -8.36 -7.20
CA LEU A 43 -21.69 -7.24 -7.41
C LEU A 43 -20.50 -7.28 -6.44
N LEU A 44 -20.76 -7.53 -5.15
CA LEU A 44 -19.72 -7.65 -4.12
C LEU A 44 -18.79 -8.83 -4.40
N LYS A 45 -19.32 -9.94 -4.89
CA LYS A 45 -18.52 -11.10 -5.30
C LYS A 45 -17.67 -10.80 -6.54
N SER A 46 -18.22 -10.12 -7.54
CA SER A 46 -17.49 -9.82 -8.79
C SER A 46 -16.43 -8.74 -8.62
N GLN A 47 -16.70 -7.70 -7.83
CA GLN A 47 -15.80 -6.55 -7.70
C GLN A 47 -14.80 -6.68 -6.55
N TYR A 48 -15.27 -7.18 -5.39
CA TYR A 48 -14.48 -7.21 -4.16
C TYR A 48 -14.11 -8.64 -3.74
N GLN A 49 -14.51 -9.66 -4.52
CA GLN A 49 -14.31 -11.08 -4.18
C GLN A 49 -14.97 -11.51 -2.85
N ILE A 50 -15.95 -10.73 -2.36
CA ILE A 50 -16.66 -11.00 -1.10
C ILE A 50 -17.83 -11.94 -1.39
N ASP A 51 -17.72 -13.21 -1.00
CA ASP A 51 -18.81 -14.18 -1.14
C ASP A 51 -19.78 -14.12 0.04
N LEU A 52 -20.92 -13.45 -0.18
CA LEU A 52 -22.03 -13.36 0.77
C LEU A 52 -23.20 -14.29 0.41
N ILE A 53 -23.02 -15.30 -0.46
CA ILE A 53 -24.14 -16.13 -0.95
C ILE A 53 -24.65 -17.10 0.13
N LYS A 54 -23.88 -17.36 1.20
CA LYS A 54 -24.31 -18.12 2.41
C LYS A 54 -23.84 -17.49 3.73
N PRO A 55 -24.17 -16.21 4.00
CA PRO A 55 -23.46 -15.43 5.01
C PRO A 55 -23.92 -15.79 6.43
N ARG A 56 -25.19 -16.21 6.60
CA ARG A 56 -25.78 -16.58 7.90
C ARG A 56 -25.33 -17.93 8.44
N ILE A 57 -24.76 -18.79 7.60
CA ILE A 57 -24.40 -20.17 7.97
C ILE A 57 -22.88 -20.35 8.03
N ILE A 58 -22.11 -19.65 7.17
CA ILE A 58 -20.67 -19.91 7.01
C ILE A 58 -19.79 -18.88 7.72
N ASN A 59 -20.16 -17.60 7.74
CA ASN A 59 -19.32 -16.55 8.37
C ASN A 59 -20.11 -15.30 8.79
N PRO A 60 -20.99 -15.41 9.81
CA PRO A 60 -21.80 -14.28 10.27
C PRO A 60 -20.96 -13.14 10.86
N PHE A 61 -19.78 -13.45 11.42
CA PHE A 61 -18.89 -12.44 11.99
C PHE A 61 -18.20 -11.59 10.91
N GLY A 62 -17.72 -12.21 9.82
CA GLY A 62 -17.18 -11.48 8.67
C GLY A 62 -18.21 -10.51 8.06
N GLN A 63 -19.48 -10.92 7.99
CA GLN A 63 -20.55 -10.03 7.53
C GLN A 63 -20.71 -8.79 8.42
N SER A 64 -20.59 -8.94 9.74
CA SER A 64 -20.66 -7.80 10.68
C SER A 64 -19.50 -6.82 10.48
N ILE A 65 -18.29 -7.32 10.18
CA ILE A 65 -17.14 -6.46 9.91
C ILE A 65 -17.34 -5.67 8.61
N HIS A 66 -17.78 -6.33 7.54
CA HIS A 66 -18.11 -5.63 6.29
C HIS A 66 -19.24 -4.60 6.46
N ALA A 67 -20.23 -4.90 7.30
CA ALA A 67 -21.28 -3.94 7.63
C ALA A 67 -20.72 -2.71 8.37
N ALA A 68 -19.80 -2.93 9.32
CA ALA A 68 -19.12 -1.85 10.04
C ALA A 68 -18.33 -0.96 9.09
N VAL A 69 -17.57 -1.55 8.15
CA VAL A 69 -16.84 -0.82 7.11
C VAL A 69 -17.80 0.01 6.25
N ALA A 70 -18.88 -0.59 5.75
CA ALA A 70 -19.85 0.12 4.90
C ALA A 70 -20.50 1.31 5.63
N TYR A 71 -20.81 1.14 6.93
CA TYR A 71 -21.35 2.19 7.78
C TYR A 71 -20.35 3.33 7.97
N LEU A 72 -19.10 2.99 8.30
CA LEU A 72 -17.99 3.92 8.48
C LEU A 72 -17.69 4.72 7.21
N MET A 73 -17.65 4.06 6.05
CA MET A 73 -17.46 4.71 4.76
C MET A 73 -18.56 5.73 4.44
N ARG A 74 -19.80 5.42 4.80
CA ARG A 74 -20.96 6.26 4.50
C ARG A 74 -21.14 7.42 5.47
N HIS A 75 -20.87 7.19 6.75
CA HIS A 75 -21.23 8.12 7.82
C HIS A 75 -20.02 8.74 8.53
N GLY A 76 -18.85 8.12 8.42
CA GLY A 76 -17.64 8.61 9.06
C GLY A 76 -16.87 9.64 8.22
N LYS A 77 -17.19 9.81 6.93
CA LYS A 77 -16.60 10.88 6.11
C LYS A 77 -17.20 12.23 6.52
N SER A 78 -16.35 13.14 6.95
CA SER A 78 -16.76 14.43 7.54
C SER A 78 -16.18 15.60 6.73
N GLN A 79 -17.02 16.56 6.36
CA GLN A 79 -16.64 17.73 5.56
C GLN A 79 -16.75 18.99 6.44
N GLY A 80 -15.71 19.24 7.24
CA GLY A 80 -15.50 20.51 7.95
C GLY A 80 -15.22 20.40 9.46
N GLY A 81 -14.60 21.44 10.03
CA GLY A 81 -14.04 21.43 11.40
C GLY A 81 -15.02 21.14 12.56
N GLN A 82 -16.30 21.51 12.48
CA GLN A 82 -17.30 21.15 13.52
C GLN A 82 -17.74 19.68 13.45
N GLN A 83 -17.50 19.01 12.32
CA GLN A 83 -17.93 17.63 12.09
C GLN A 83 -16.84 16.60 12.43
N GLN A 84 -15.63 17.01 12.84
CA GLN A 84 -14.58 16.09 13.32
C GLN A 84 -14.99 15.37 14.62
N GLN A 85 -15.66 16.07 15.54
CA GLN A 85 -16.18 15.44 16.76
C GLN A 85 -17.25 14.37 16.44
N GLN A 86 -18.07 14.62 15.43
CA GLN A 86 -19.07 13.65 14.96
C GLN A 86 -18.41 12.43 14.31
N GLN A 87 -17.35 12.62 13.53
CA GLN A 87 -16.55 11.54 12.96
C GLN A 87 -15.95 10.66 14.05
N GLN A 88 -15.29 11.26 15.05
CA GLN A 88 -14.71 10.53 16.18
C GLN A 88 -15.78 9.75 16.96
N HIS A 89 -16.95 10.35 17.20
CA HIS A 89 -18.06 9.66 17.86
C HIS A 89 -18.57 8.45 17.05
N ILE A 90 -18.65 8.57 15.72
CA ILE A 90 -19.06 7.47 14.84
C ILE A 90 -18.02 6.34 14.87
N ILE A 91 -16.73 6.69 14.74
CA ILE A 91 -15.62 5.73 14.81
C ILE A 91 -15.64 4.99 16.15
N GLN A 92 -15.72 5.71 17.27
CA GLN A 92 -15.79 5.14 18.61
C GLN A 92 -17.03 4.25 18.79
N SER A 93 -18.19 4.68 18.30
CA SER A 93 -19.42 3.90 18.39
C SER A 93 -19.29 2.56 17.65
N VAL A 94 -18.75 2.57 16.44
CA VAL A 94 -18.53 1.34 15.66
C VAL A 94 -17.48 0.46 16.33
N ALA A 95 -16.41 1.06 16.86
CA ALA A 95 -15.34 0.34 17.56
C ALA A 95 -15.86 -0.38 18.80
N ASN A 96 -16.68 0.31 19.61
CA ASN A 96 -17.34 -0.27 20.78
C ASN A 96 -18.21 -1.47 20.40
N HIS A 97 -19.05 -1.34 19.38
CA HIS A 97 -19.92 -2.43 18.94
C HIS A 97 -19.13 -3.64 18.44
N LEU A 98 -18.05 -3.42 17.69
CA LEU A 98 -17.21 -4.51 17.20
C LEU A 98 -16.43 -5.16 18.34
N ALA A 99 -15.88 -4.38 19.28
CA ALA A 99 -15.14 -4.87 20.44
C ALA A 99 -16.03 -5.73 21.35
N ILE A 100 -17.25 -5.28 21.68
CA ILE A 100 -18.26 -6.09 22.39
C ILE A 100 -18.59 -7.35 21.58
N GLY A 101 -18.78 -7.21 20.27
CA GLY A 101 -19.05 -8.34 19.39
C GLY A 101 -17.93 -9.39 19.37
N ILE A 102 -16.66 -8.97 19.49
CA ILE A 102 -15.51 -9.87 19.65
C ILE A 102 -15.57 -10.51 21.04
N TYR A 103 -15.72 -9.71 22.09
CA TYR A 103 -15.76 -10.17 23.48
C TYR A 103 -16.83 -11.23 23.73
N ASP A 104 -18.07 -10.98 23.32
CA ASP A 104 -19.20 -11.90 23.49
C ASP A 104 -19.03 -13.23 22.76
N ARG A 105 -18.20 -13.25 21.71
CA ARG A 105 -17.92 -14.45 20.91
C ARG A 105 -16.72 -15.24 21.43
N MET A 106 -15.93 -14.69 22.36
CA MET A 106 -14.84 -15.41 23.00
C MET A 106 -15.37 -16.51 23.92
N PRO A 107 -14.81 -17.73 23.89
CA PRO A 107 -15.19 -18.79 24.81
C PRO A 107 -14.76 -18.46 26.22
N SER A 108 -15.71 -18.53 27.16
CA SER A 108 -15.44 -18.49 28.60
C SER A 108 -14.89 -19.81 29.15
N LYS A 109 -14.96 -20.91 28.39
CA LYS A 109 -14.36 -22.22 28.68
C LYS A 109 -13.85 -22.85 27.38
N SER A 110 -12.67 -23.49 27.43
CA SER A 110 -11.76 -23.92 26.35
C SER A 110 -12.30 -24.90 25.27
N GLY A 111 -13.58 -24.88 24.93
CA GLY A 111 -14.22 -25.80 23.99
C GLY A 111 -14.89 -25.18 22.75
N ARG A 112 -14.78 -23.87 22.49
CA ARG A 112 -15.30 -23.27 21.23
C ARG A 112 -14.18 -23.00 20.23
N ALA A 113 -14.56 -23.03 18.95
CA ALA A 113 -13.69 -22.86 17.78
C ALA A 113 -13.15 -21.43 17.54
N PHE A 114 -13.43 -20.46 18.41
CA PHE A 114 -13.08 -19.05 18.18
C PHE A 114 -12.17 -18.54 19.29
N SER A 115 -10.86 -18.47 19.05
CA SER A 115 -9.93 -17.74 19.91
C SER A 115 -10.01 -16.22 19.63
N LEU A 116 -9.51 -15.40 20.56
CA LEU A 116 -9.26 -13.97 20.29
C LEU A 116 -8.43 -13.79 19.01
N ASP A 117 -7.41 -14.64 18.84
CA ASP A 117 -6.59 -14.74 17.63
C ASP A 117 -7.42 -14.97 16.37
N PHE A 118 -8.35 -15.94 16.36
CA PHE A 118 -9.21 -16.17 15.20
C PHE A 118 -10.09 -14.96 14.86
N LEU A 119 -10.73 -14.34 15.86
CA LEU A 119 -11.64 -13.22 15.65
C LEU A 119 -10.88 -11.98 15.17
N LEU A 120 -9.74 -11.66 15.80
CA LEU A 120 -8.88 -10.56 15.38
C LEU A 120 -8.28 -10.79 14.01
N ASN A 121 -7.86 -12.01 13.70
CA ASN A 121 -7.31 -12.35 12.39
C ASN A 121 -8.35 -12.11 11.29
N LYS A 122 -9.62 -12.47 11.54
CA LYS A 122 -10.73 -12.19 10.62
C LYS A 122 -11.03 -10.71 10.50
N SER A 123 -11.06 -9.97 11.60
CA SER A 123 -11.28 -8.51 11.60
C SER A 123 -10.20 -7.78 10.82
N LEU A 124 -8.92 -8.05 11.13
CA LEU A 124 -7.79 -7.43 10.47
C LEU A 124 -7.72 -7.78 9.00
N ALA A 125 -7.97 -9.05 8.62
CA ALA A 125 -7.99 -9.45 7.22
C ALA A 125 -8.98 -8.60 6.40
N VAL A 126 -10.21 -8.45 6.89
CA VAL A 126 -11.25 -7.66 6.21
C VAL A 126 -10.89 -6.17 6.19
N LEU A 127 -10.48 -5.60 7.32
CA LEU A 127 -10.20 -4.16 7.42
C LEU A 127 -9.03 -3.76 6.53
N LEU A 128 -7.95 -4.53 6.53
CA LEU A 128 -6.77 -4.28 5.70
C LEU A 128 -7.08 -4.45 4.21
N GLU A 129 -7.91 -5.44 3.86
CA GLU A 129 -8.37 -5.63 2.48
C GLU A 129 -9.18 -4.42 1.99
N HIS A 130 -10.06 -3.85 2.83
CA HIS A 130 -10.79 -2.61 2.51
C HIS A 130 -9.88 -1.38 2.41
N CYS A 131 -8.83 -1.27 3.22
CA CYS A 131 -7.83 -0.20 3.07
C CYS A 131 -7.14 -0.24 1.70
N LEU A 132 -6.87 -1.44 1.19
CA LEU A 132 -6.12 -1.63 -0.06
C LEU A 132 -7.00 -1.53 -1.32
N PHE A 133 -8.32 -1.69 -1.20
CA PHE A 133 -9.28 -1.50 -2.31
C PHE A 133 -9.78 -0.06 -2.48
N ASP A 134 -9.29 0.89 -1.67
CA ASP A 134 -9.76 2.27 -1.68
C ASP A 134 -9.22 3.08 -2.87
N SER A 135 -10.12 3.45 -3.78
CA SER A 135 -9.83 4.34 -4.92
C SER A 135 -9.49 5.78 -4.52
N THR A 136 -9.84 6.23 -3.30
CA THR A 136 -9.49 7.58 -2.81
C THR A 136 -8.03 7.69 -2.36
N LEU A 137 -7.44 6.58 -1.93
CA LEU A 137 -6.00 6.50 -1.72
C LEU A 137 -5.22 6.58 -3.05
N HIS A 138 -5.78 6.06 -4.15
CA HIS A 138 -5.27 6.29 -5.52
C HIS A 138 -5.50 7.74 -6.00
N ALA A 139 -6.60 8.39 -5.63
CA ALA A 139 -6.82 9.81 -5.96
C ALA A 139 -5.76 10.73 -5.33
N LEU A 140 -5.25 10.36 -4.14
CA LEU A 140 -4.10 11.02 -3.50
C LEU A 140 -2.77 10.81 -4.25
N MET A 141 -2.69 9.82 -5.15
CA MET A 141 -1.56 9.61 -6.07
C MET A 141 -1.68 10.42 -7.36
N ASN A 142 -2.90 10.80 -7.75
CA ASN A 142 -3.19 11.55 -8.98
C ASN A 142 -3.37 13.06 -8.75
N SER A 143 -3.13 13.55 -7.53
CA SER A 143 -2.94 14.98 -7.28
C SER A 143 -1.77 15.48 -8.15
N PRO A 144 -1.97 16.44 -9.06
CA PRO A 144 -0.94 16.94 -9.96
C PRO A 144 0.05 17.80 -9.18
N GLN A 145 0.99 17.17 -8.49
CA GLN A 145 2.20 17.81 -7.98
C GLN A 145 3.49 17.14 -8.46
N GLU A 146 3.38 16.12 -9.33
CA GLU A 146 4.51 15.65 -10.11
C GLU A 146 4.55 16.38 -11.46
N THR A 147 5.73 16.92 -11.77
CA THR A 147 6.18 17.56 -13.03
C THR A 147 6.00 19.08 -13.16
N ASN A 148 6.96 19.83 -12.62
CA ASN A 148 7.90 20.67 -13.39
C ASN A 148 8.58 21.69 -12.48
N ILE A 149 9.77 21.40 -11.96
CA ILE A 149 10.70 22.46 -11.54
C ILE A 149 12.11 22.07 -12.00
N PRO A 150 12.72 22.82 -12.95
CA PRO A 150 14.13 22.66 -13.26
C PRO A 150 14.97 23.20 -12.11
N SER A 151 16.10 22.53 -11.88
CA SER A 151 17.26 22.95 -11.11
C SER A 151 17.33 24.45 -10.84
N GLN A 152 16.99 24.88 -9.61
CA GLN A 152 17.67 25.95 -8.89
C GLN A 152 17.14 26.07 -7.44
N LYS A 153 18.08 25.99 -6.50
CA LYS A 153 18.00 26.38 -5.08
C LYS A 153 17.25 25.43 -4.14
N PHE A 154 17.98 24.44 -3.62
CA PHE A 154 17.64 23.63 -2.45
C PHE A 154 17.18 24.45 -1.23
N ASP A 155 17.65 25.70 -1.08
CA ASP A 155 17.22 26.59 0.00
C ASP A 155 15.79 27.13 -0.19
N GLN A 156 15.34 27.28 -1.44
CA GLN A 156 13.94 27.55 -1.74
C GLN A 156 13.08 26.32 -1.47
N ILE A 157 13.58 25.10 -1.70
CA ILE A 157 12.86 23.86 -1.39
C ILE A 157 12.60 23.73 0.12
N ILE A 158 13.59 23.98 0.98
CA ILE A 158 13.40 23.88 2.45
C ILE A 158 12.45 24.98 2.97
N SER A 159 12.54 26.20 2.44
CA SER A 159 11.61 27.29 2.79
C SER A 159 10.20 27.06 2.23
N THR A 160 10.07 26.44 1.06
CA THR A 160 8.78 26.03 0.48
C THR A 160 8.20 24.83 1.22
N ILE A 161 9.00 23.89 1.72
CA ILE A 161 8.55 22.79 2.58
C ILE A 161 8.05 23.33 3.92
N ARG A 162 8.71 24.32 4.53
CA ARG A 162 8.20 25.01 5.73
C ARG A 162 6.94 25.84 5.45
N ALA A 163 6.90 26.55 4.33
CA ALA A 163 5.72 27.32 3.91
C ALA A 163 4.54 26.41 3.52
N GLN A 164 4.79 25.26 2.91
CA GLN A 164 3.81 24.21 2.61
C GLN A 164 3.36 23.48 3.87
N GLN A 165 4.21 23.29 4.87
CA GLN A 165 3.78 22.80 6.18
C GLN A 165 2.86 23.81 6.90
N GLN A 166 3.07 25.11 6.73
CA GLN A 166 2.17 26.15 7.24
C GLN A 166 0.89 26.33 6.38
N GLN A 167 0.95 26.13 5.05
CA GLN A 167 -0.22 26.21 4.16
C GLN A 167 -1.04 24.92 4.12
N GLN A 168 -0.47 23.75 4.45
CA GLN A 168 -1.22 22.49 4.64
C GLN A 168 -2.18 22.55 5.84
N GLN A 169 -2.05 23.54 6.73
CA GLN A 169 -3.04 23.81 7.77
C GLN A 169 -4.19 24.73 7.32
N LEU A 170 -4.14 25.32 6.12
CA LEU A 170 -5.07 26.37 5.68
C LEU A 170 -5.76 26.13 4.32
N GLN A 171 -5.43 25.07 3.58
CA GLN A 171 -6.19 24.64 2.41
C GLN A 171 -6.78 23.24 2.60
N GLU A 172 -7.94 23.21 3.25
CA GLU A 172 -8.82 22.04 3.28
C GLU A 172 -9.34 21.74 1.86
N GLN A 173 -8.80 20.70 1.21
CA GLN A 173 -9.64 19.81 0.40
C GLN A 173 -9.91 18.56 1.26
N PRO A 174 -11.08 18.45 1.91
CA PRO A 174 -11.39 17.33 2.78
C PRO A 174 -11.94 16.17 1.94
N GLN A 175 -11.07 15.50 1.18
CA GLN A 175 -11.34 14.10 0.87
C GLN A 175 -10.75 13.29 2.02
N SER A 176 -11.55 13.08 3.06
CA SER A 176 -11.25 12.08 4.10
C SER A 176 -11.16 10.72 3.39
N SER A 177 -9.93 10.35 3.01
CA SER A 177 -9.62 9.10 2.31
C SER A 177 -10.06 7.95 3.20
N THR A 178 -10.76 6.97 2.63
CA THR A 178 -11.30 5.83 3.39
C THR A 178 -10.20 5.10 4.16
N GLY A 179 -8.99 5.03 3.61
CA GLY A 179 -7.81 4.48 4.29
C GLY A 179 -7.50 5.14 5.64
N VAL A 180 -7.50 6.46 5.74
CA VAL A 180 -7.28 7.18 7.02
C VAL A 180 -8.37 6.83 8.02
N LEU A 181 -9.61 6.81 7.57
CA LEU A 181 -10.75 6.48 8.41
C LEU A 181 -10.67 5.03 8.95
N MET A 182 -10.18 4.09 8.15
CA MET A 182 -9.96 2.71 8.58
C MET A 182 -8.77 2.59 9.54
N VAL A 183 -7.71 3.38 9.38
CA VAL A 183 -6.58 3.42 10.31
C VAL A 183 -7.02 3.99 11.66
N ASP A 184 -7.78 5.08 11.67
CA ASP A 184 -8.36 5.66 12.89
C ASP A 184 -9.26 4.64 13.58
N PHE A 185 -10.11 3.95 12.81
CA PHE A 185 -10.96 2.88 13.33
C PHE A 185 -10.16 1.72 13.92
N LEU A 186 -9.09 1.27 13.27
CA LEU A 186 -8.21 0.22 13.80
C LEU A 186 -7.56 0.64 15.12
N SER A 187 -7.10 1.89 15.21
CA SER A 187 -6.51 2.47 16.42
C SER A 187 -7.53 2.51 17.56
N THR A 188 -8.72 3.05 17.31
CA THR A 188 -9.81 3.09 18.32
C THR A 188 -10.28 1.69 18.71
N LEU A 189 -10.36 0.75 17.78
CA LEU A 189 -10.73 -0.64 18.06
C LEU A 189 -9.68 -1.32 18.97
N HIS A 190 -8.40 -1.09 18.69
CA HIS A 190 -7.30 -1.62 19.50
C HIS A 190 -7.36 -1.12 20.95
N GLU A 191 -7.51 0.20 21.15
CA GLU A 191 -7.67 0.79 22.49
C GLU A 191 -8.90 0.24 23.22
N THR A 192 -10.03 0.14 22.51
CA THR A 192 -11.28 -0.36 23.09
C THR A 192 -11.16 -1.83 23.51
N LEU A 193 -10.47 -2.65 22.72
CA LEU A 193 -10.23 -4.05 23.07
C LEU A 193 -9.28 -4.17 24.27
N GLY A 194 -8.23 -3.35 24.35
CA GLY A 194 -7.33 -3.30 25.50
C GLY A 194 -8.02 -2.85 26.79
N ALA A 195 -9.11 -2.07 26.70
CA ALA A 195 -9.92 -1.70 27.85
C ALA A 195 -10.87 -2.81 28.34
N ILE A 196 -11.31 -3.71 27.45
CA ILE A 196 -12.31 -4.76 27.74
C ILE A 196 -11.64 -6.10 28.06
N ILE A 197 -10.47 -6.37 27.50
CA ILE A 197 -9.69 -7.62 27.62
C ILE A 197 -8.34 -7.26 28.25
N GLU A 198 -7.64 -8.23 28.85
CA GLU A 198 -6.27 -8.02 29.34
C GLU A 198 -5.37 -7.37 28.26
N GLU A 199 -4.92 -6.15 28.56
CA GLU A 199 -4.19 -5.27 27.64
C GLU A 199 -2.96 -5.95 27.01
N ASP A 200 -2.16 -6.64 27.82
CA ASP A 200 -0.97 -7.35 27.37
C ASP A 200 -1.26 -8.50 26.39
N LEU A 201 -2.43 -9.14 26.51
CA LEU A 201 -2.85 -10.21 25.61
C LEU A 201 -3.30 -9.62 24.27
N VAL A 202 -4.12 -8.56 24.31
CA VAL A 202 -4.59 -7.85 23.12
C VAL A 202 -3.41 -7.28 22.36
N ASN A 203 -2.48 -6.61 23.04
CA ASN A 203 -1.30 -6.01 22.43
C ASN A 203 -0.48 -7.05 21.68
N ARG A 204 -0.17 -8.19 22.33
CA ARG A 204 0.62 -9.26 21.69
C ARG A 204 -0.10 -9.89 20.49
N VAL A 205 -1.37 -10.24 20.63
CA VAL A 205 -2.13 -10.93 19.56
C VAL A 205 -2.41 -9.97 18.40
N HIS A 206 -2.88 -8.76 18.69
CA HIS A 206 -3.19 -7.74 17.68
C HIS A 206 -1.94 -7.37 16.89
N HIS A 207 -0.84 -7.07 17.58
CA HIS A 207 0.42 -6.70 16.96
C HIS A 207 0.97 -7.83 16.07
N HIS A 208 1.03 -9.07 16.57
CA HIS A 208 1.49 -10.22 15.81
C HIS A 208 0.68 -10.43 14.52
N LEU A 209 -0.66 -10.36 14.63
CA LEU A 209 -1.55 -10.53 13.48
C LEU A 209 -1.43 -9.39 12.47
N LEU A 210 -1.35 -8.14 12.94
CA LEU A 210 -1.18 -6.97 12.08
C LEU A 210 0.10 -7.10 11.24
N MET A 211 1.23 -7.41 11.89
CA MET A 211 2.52 -7.59 11.22
C MET A 211 2.48 -8.75 10.21
N ASN A 212 1.87 -9.88 10.56
CA ASN A 212 1.71 -11.01 9.64
C ASN A 212 0.89 -10.63 8.39
N HIS A 213 -0.19 -9.87 8.55
CA HIS A 213 -1.00 -9.41 7.43
C HIS A 213 -0.25 -8.42 6.54
N LEU A 214 0.46 -7.45 7.13
CA LEU A 214 1.28 -6.49 6.39
C LEU A 214 2.33 -7.22 5.53
N GLN A 215 3.06 -8.17 6.13
CA GLN A 215 4.05 -8.98 5.40
C GLN A 215 3.40 -9.80 4.28
N ARG A 216 2.24 -10.41 4.51
CA ARG A 216 1.52 -11.18 3.49
C ARG A 216 1.09 -10.28 2.32
N GLN A 217 0.59 -9.09 2.60
CA GLN A 217 0.20 -8.14 1.56
C GLN A 217 1.41 -7.69 0.74
N LEU A 218 2.52 -7.35 1.39
CA LEU A 218 3.75 -7.01 0.68
C LEU A 218 4.26 -8.15 -0.21
N ARG A 219 4.13 -9.42 0.21
CA ARG A 219 4.47 -10.58 -0.65
C ARG A 219 3.58 -10.67 -1.88
N VAL A 220 2.28 -10.40 -1.74
CA VAL A 220 1.34 -10.40 -2.87
C VAL A 220 1.66 -9.26 -3.84
N ILE A 221 1.87 -8.05 -3.33
CA ILE A 221 2.26 -6.88 -4.14
C ILE A 221 3.58 -7.14 -4.86
N ARG A 222 4.58 -7.65 -4.14
CA ARG A 222 5.88 -8.04 -4.71
C ARG A 222 5.73 -9.08 -5.81
N SER A 223 4.90 -10.10 -5.62
CA SER A 223 4.66 -11.12 -6.64
C SER A 223 4.07 -10.52 -7.92
N ARG A 224 3.07 -9.63 -7.80
CA ARG A 224 2.51 -8.90 -8.95
C ARG A 224 3.55 -8.01 -9.63
N TYR A 225 4.34 -7.28 -8.85
CA TYR A 225 5.42 -6.44 -9.33
C TYR A 225 6.45 -7.25 -10.12
N GLN A 226 6.96 -8.33 -9.54
CA GLN A 226 7.91 -9.23 -10.20
C GLN A 226 7.31 -9.91 -11.42
N HIS A 227 6.03 -10.28 -11.39
CA HIS A 227 5.34 -10.85 -12.54
C HIS A 227 5.19 -9.83 -13.68
N HIS A 228 4.88 -8.57 -13.34
CA HIS A 228 4.80 -7.48 -14.31
C HIS A 228 6.11 -7.34 -15.08
N HIS A 229 7.24 -7.40 -14.38
CA HIS A 229 8.57 -7.26 -14.97
C HIS A 229 9.18 -8.56 -15.53
N SER A 230 8.67 -9.76 -15.20
CA SER A 230 9.24 -11.07 -15.63
C SER A 230 8.55 -11.71 -16.84
N ASP A 231 7.33 -11.29 -17.19
CA ASP A 231 6.61 -11.79 -18.36
C ASP A 231 7.08 -11.04 -19.63
N GLN A 232 8.12 -11.61 -20.25
CA GLN A 232 9.04 -10.94 -21.18
C GLN A 232 9.11 -11.52 -22.61
N SER A 233 8.12 -12.27 -23.08
CA SER A 233 8.15 -12.86 -24.43
C SER A 233 8.13 -11.84 -25.61
N SER A 234 8.10 -10.53 -25.33
CA SER A 234 7.82 -9.48 -26.33
C SER A 234 8.74 -8.25 -26.29
N TYR A 235 9.91 -8.31 -25.66
CA TYR A 235 10.89 -7.22 -25.77
C TYR A 235 11.59 -7.28 -27.12
N SER A 236 11.30 -6.33 -28.01
CA SER A 236 12.29 -5.94 -29.03
C SER A 236 13.37 -5.13 -28.33
N GLU A 237 14.65 -5.28 -28.72
CA GLU A 237 15.81 -4.58 -28.12
C GLU A 237 15.60 -3.05 -27.93
N ASN A 238 14.68 -2.44 -28.68
CA ASN A 238 14.41 -1.00 -28.70
C ASN A 238 12.98 -0.57 -28.28
N LYS A 239 12.15 -1.43 -27.65
CA LYS A 239 10.80 -1.01 -27.18
C LYS A 239 10.53 -1.33 -25.72
N GLU A 240 9.84 -0.39 -25.08
CA GLU A 240 9.33 -0.51 -23.72
C GLU A 240 8.32 -1.68 -23.61
N PRO A 241 8.25 -2.34 -22.45
CA PRO A 241 7.13 -3.22 -22.17
C PRO A 241 5.86 -2.38 -22.10
N CYS A 242 5.02 -2.50 -23.13
CA CYS A 242 3.71 -1.86 -23.17
C CYS A 242 2.74 -2.65 -22.27
N LYS A 243 2.80 -2.43 -20.96
CA LYS A 243 1.75 -2.85 -20.03
C LYS A 243 1.09 -1.60 -19.46
N ASP A 244 -0.21 -1.44 -19.72
CA ASP A 244 -1.02 -0.28 -19.31
C ASP A 244 -1.14 -0.09 -17.77
N SER A 245 -0.58 -0.99 -16.95
CA SER A 245 -0.62 -0.90 -15.49
C SER A 245 0.68 -0.32 -14.93
N LYS A 246 0.60 0.77 -14.17
CA LYS A 246 1.71 1.25 -13.33
C LYS A 246 2.00 0.23 -12.21
N ALA A 247 3.02 -0.62 -12.38
CA ALA A 247 3.35 -1.70 -11.44
C ALA A 247 3.65 -1.25 -10.00
N ASN A 248 3.98 0.04 -9.82
CA ASN A 248 4.42 0.63 -8.56
C ASN A 248 3.27 1.16 -7.69
N GLU A 249 2.04 1.27 -8.20
CA GLU A 249 0.96 1.98 -7.50
C GLU A 249 0.53 1.26 -6.22
N ASP A 250 0.30 -0.06 -6.31
CA ASP A 250 -0.03 -0.90 -5.16
C ASP A 250 1.03 -0.81 -4.05
N PHE A 251 2.31 -0.71 -4.44
CA PHE A 251 3.42 -0.62 -3.50
C PHE A 251 3.49 0.76 -2.85
N LYS A 252 3.40 1.85 -3.62
CA LYS A 252 3.34 3.22 -3.09
C LYS A 252 2.16 3.37 -2.11
N LEU A 253 1.01 2.80 -2.45
CA LEU A 253 -0.16 2.76 -1.59
C LEU A 253 0.12 2.03 -0.27
N TYR A 254 0.70 0.84 -0.36
CA TYR A 254 1.09 0.06 0.81
C TYR A 254 2.06 0.82 1.74
N ILE A 255 3.04 1.54 1.18
CA ILE A 255 3.97 2.37 1.97
C ILE A 255 3.25 3.50 2.70
N LYS A 256 2.35 4.23 2.03
CA LYS A 256 1.55 5.27 2.68
C LYS A 256 0.72 4.71 3.83
N PHE A 257 0.10 3.55 3.61
CA PHE A 257 -0.66 2.85 4.65
C PHE A 257 0.23 2.46 5.86
N LEU A 258 1.43 1.93 5.63
CA LEU A 258 2.41 1.68 6.71
C LEU A 258 2.78 2.94 7.48
N CYS A 259 3.03 4.05 6.79
CA CYS A 259 3.31 5.34 7.42
C CYS A 259 2.16 5.79 8.32
N SER A 260 0.92 5.66 7.87
CA SER A 260 -0.27 5.98 8.68
C SER A 260 -0.39 5.08 9.91
N LEU A 261 -0.14 3.78 9.79
CA LEU A 261 -0.12 2.86 10.95
C LEU A 261 0.96 3.24 11.97
N ALA A 262 2.14 3.66 11.50
CA ALA A 262 3.22 4.09 12.39
C ALA A 262 2.82 5.36 13.16
N GLN A 263 2.20 6.33 12.49
CA GLN A 263 1.73 7.59 13.07
C GLN A 263 0.61 7.40 14.10
N THR A 264 -0.25 6.39 13.94
CA THR A 264 -1.31 6.04 14.91
C THR A 264 -0.86 5.08 16.00
N ASN A 265 0.45 4.80 16.11
CA ASN A 265 1.06 3.92 17.11
C ASN A 265 0.59 2.45 17.04
N LEU A 266 -0.06 2.04 15.95
CA LEU A 266 -0.43 0.64 15.72
C LEU A 266 0.80 -0.24 15.42
N ILE A 267 1.88 0.36 14.93
CA ILE A 267 3.20 -0.25 14.79
C ILE A 267 4.27 0.65 15.41
N SER A 268 5.33 0.05 15.98
CA SER A 268 6.47 0.76 16.56
C SER A 268 7.41 1.31 15.49
N SER A 269 8.30 2.23 15.88
CA SER A 269 9.35 2.73 14.98
C SER A 269 10.30 1.61 14.57
N LYS A 270 10.60 0.71 15.52
CA LYS A 270 11.41 -0.49 15.28
C LYS A 270 10.76 -1.44 14.28
N ASP A 271 9.46 -1.66 14.38
CA ASP A 271 8.73 -2.51 13.41
C ASP A 271 8.84 -1.96 11.99
N LEU A 272 8.81 -0.63 11.84
CA LEU A 272 8.95 0.00 10.54
C LEU A 272 10.38 -0.14 9.99
N ASP A 273 11.40 0.03 10.83
CA ASP A 273 12.81 -0.16 10.46
C ASP A 273 13.09 -1.63 10.09
N ASP A 274 12.57 -2.59 10.87
CA ASP A 274 12.68 -4.02 10.62
C ASP A 274 11.96 -4.43 9.32
N LEU A 275 10.74 -3.93 9.08
CA LEU A 275 10.01 -4.14 7.82
C LEU A 275 10.77 -3.56 6.63
N ALA A 276 11.36 -2.37 6.79
CA ALA A 276 12.15 -1.72 5.76
C ALA A 276 13.35 -2.59 5.37
N HIS A 277 14.10 -3.05 6.37
CA HIS A 277 15.28 -3.86 6.17
C HIS A 277 14.97 -5.26 5.60
N LEU A 278 14.04 -5.98 6.23
CA LEU A 278 13.81 -7.41 5.96
C LEU A 278 12.88 -7.66 4.76
N HIS A 279 12.08 -6.67 4.36
CA HIS A 279 11.09 -6.88 3.30
C HIS A 279 11.09 -5.81 2.21
N ILE A 280 11.11 -4.53 2.56
CA ILE A 280 11.07 -3.44 1.56
C ILE A 280 12.38 -3.43 0.75
N ASN A 281 13.53 -3.65 1.38
CA ASN A 281 14.82 -3.75 0.69
C ASN A 281 14.82 -4.85 -0.38
N HIS A 282 14.13 -5.95 -0.11
CA HIS A 282 14.02 -7.10 -1.00
C HIS A 282 12.83 -7.03 -1.97
N PHE A 283 12.05 -5.96 -1.97
CA PHE A 283 10.92 -5.79 -2.88
C PHE A 283 11.37 -5.70 -4.34
N PHE A 284 12.39 -4.88 -4.58
CA PHE A 284 12.92 -4.51 -5.89
C PHE A 284 13.68 -5.65 -6.58
N LEU A 285 13.73 -5.61 -7.91
CA LEU A 285 14.46 -6.56 -8.76
C LEU A 285 15.94 -6.20 -8.90
N THR A 286 16.28 -4.92 -8.73
CA THR A 286 17.65 -4.40 -8.77
C THR A 286 18.05 -3.82 -7.42
N LYS A 287 19.36 -3.81 -7.16
CA LYS A 287 19.98 -3.19 -6.00
C LYS A 287 20.70 -1.90 -6.41
N PRO A 288 20.83 -0.92 -5.50
CA PRO A 288 21.60 0.30 -5.78
C PRO A 288 23.02 -0.01 -6.29
N SER A 289 23.64 -1.06 -5.75
CA SER A 289 24.98 -1.54 -6.12
C SER A 289 25.08 -2.30 -7.46
N ASP A 290 23.97 -2.58 -8.16
CA ASP A 290 24.00 -3.34 -9.42
C ASP A 290 24.50 -2.52 -10.61
N VAL A 291 24.48 -1.18 -10.51
CA VAL A 291 24.94 -0.27 -11.56
C VAL A 291 25.97 0.69 -11.01
N SER A 292 26.99 1.01 -11.82
CA SER A 292 27.94 2.09 -11.53
C SER A 292 28.25 2.91 -12.77
N PHE A 293 28.73 4.13 -12.55
CA PHE A 293 29.13 5.06 -13.60
C PHE A 293 30.63 5.30 -13.51
N SER A 294 31.32 5.28 -14.65
CA SER A 294 32.68 5.83 -14.74
C SER A 294 32.60 7.17 -15.47
N SER A 295 33.33 8.17 -14.96
CA SER A 295 33.50 9.47 -15.63
C SER A 295 34.83 9.56 -16.37
N GLU A 296 35.80 8.73 -16.02
CA GLU A 296 37.17 8.76 -16.55
C GLU A 296 37.24 8.27 -18.01
N SER A 297 36.30 7.42 -18.44
CA SER A 297 36.22 6.86 -19.79
C SER A 297 35.06 7.41 -20.64
N GLY A 298 34.50 8.56 -20.24
CA GLY A 298 33.20 9.07 -20.70
C GLY A 298 32.04 8.49 -19.90
N PHE A 299 30.84 9.07 -19.97
CA PHE A 299 29.67 8.57 -19.22
C PHE A 299 29.29 7.16 -19.71
N LYS A 300 29.80 6.14 -19.02
CA LYS A 300 29.54 4.72 -19.29
C LYS A 300 28.79 4.10 -18.12
N ILE A 301 27.77 3.31 -18.45
CA ILE A 301 26.97 2.57 -17.47
C ILE A 301 27.52 1.15 -17.40
N TYR A 302 27.93 0.74 -16.20
CA TYR A 302 28.39 -0.62 -15.93
C TYR A 302 27.31 -1.36 -15.16
N ILE A 303 26.80 -2.44 -15.74
CA ILE A 303 25.89 -3.36 -15.06
C ILE A 303 26.75 -4.45 -14.41
N ARG A 304 26.91 -4.36 -13.08
CA ARG A 304 27.76 -5.25 -12.28
C ARG A 304 27.11 -6.62 -12.09
N ASN A 305 25.81 -6.63 -11.80
CA ASN A 305 25.02 -7.86 -11.63
C ASN A 305 23.88 -7.87 -12.65
N HIS A 306 23.87 -8.82 -13.57
CA HIS A 306 22.74 -9.00 -14.49
C HIS A 306 21.63 -9.82 -13.80
N ASN A 307 20.37 -9.43 -14.01
CA ASN A 307 19.23 -10.14 -13.45
C ASN A 307 18.65 -11.10 -14.51
N GLU A 308 18.71 -12.41 -14.25
CA GLU A 308 18.20 -13.44 -15.18
C GLU A 308 16.70 -13.31 -15.48
N TYR A 309 15.92 -12.71 -14.57
CA TYR A 309 14.49 -12.42 -14.78
C TYR A 309 14.24 -11.27 -15.75
N LEU A 310 15.27 -10.46 -16.05
CA LEU A 310 15.24 -9.34 -16.99
C LEU A 310 15.93 -9.69 -18.32
N SER A 311 15.97 -10.97 -18.68
CA SER A 311 16.60 -11.43 -19.91
C SER A 311 15.59 -11.67 -21.03
N ILE A 312 15.92 -11.19 -22.23
CA ILE A 312 15.15 -11.41 -23.46
C ILE A 312 15.37 -12.85 -23.90
N ILE A 313 14.29 -13.61 -24.04
CA ILE A 313 14.35 -14.98 -24.58
C ILE A 313 14.31 -14.91 -26.09
N ASN A 314 15.36 -15.40 -26.75
CA ASN A 314 15.32 -15.63 -28.19
C ASN A 314 14.32 -16.74 -28.50
N THR A 315 13.24 -16.43 -29.20
CA THR A 315 12.15 -17.38 -29.48
C THR A 315 12.54 -18.50 -30.45
N VAL A 316 13.65 -18.35 -31.17
CA VAL A 316 14.17 -19.33 -32.14
C VAL A 316 15.20 -20.26 -31.50
N THR A 317 16.10 -19.72 -30.68
CA THR A 317 17.19 -20.50 -30.06
C THR A 317 16.93 -20.87 -28.60
N HIS A 318 15.86 -20.34 -28.00
CA HIS A 318 15.56 -20.38 -26.57
C HIS A 318 16.67 -19.81 -25.66
N ASN A 319 17.67 -19.14 -26.22
CA ASN A 319 18.76 -18.53 -25.47
C ASN A 319 18.30 -17.21 -24.84
N LYS A 320 18.63 -17.02 -23.57
CA LYS A 320 18.44 -15.76 -22.85
C LYS A 320 19.56 -14.79 -23.17
N ARG A 321 19.22 -13.55 -23.52
CA ARG A 321 20.15 -12.43 -23.67
C ARG A 321 19.83 -11.35 -22.63
N PRO A 322 20.82 -10.68 -22.02
CA PRO A 322 20.55 -9.62 -21.06
C PRO A 322 19.82 -8.44 -21.70
N ALA A 323 18.73 -7.95 -21.09
CA ALA A 323 18.03 -6.74 -21.54
C ALA A 323 18.65 -5.49 -20.91
N TYR A 324 19.92 -5.19 -21.21
CA TYR A 324 20.69 -4.13 -20.53
C TYR A 324 20.00 -2.76 -20.53
N HIS A 325 19.40 -2.35 -21.65
CA HIS A 325 18.66 -1.09 -21.74
C HIS A 325 17.50 -1.02 -20.72
N TYR A 326 16.73 -2.11 -20.62
CA TYR A 326 15.62 -2.19 -19.69
C TYR A 326 16.11 -2.30 -18.24
N GLN A 327 17.17 -3.08 -18.00
CA GLN A 327 17.74 -3.25 -16.68
C GLN A 327 18.26 -1.94 -16.09
N TRP A 328 18.98 -1.10 -16.86
CA TRP A 328 19.48 0.18 -16.34
C TRP A 328 18.32 1.14 -16.03
N ARG A 329 17.30 1.19 -16.91
CA ARG A 329 16.13 2.04 -16.71
C ARG A 329 15.36 1.61 -15.47
N LEU A 330 15.08 0.31 -15.35
CA LEU A 330 14.40 -0.25 -14.19
C LEU A 330 15.21 0.03 -12.92
N TRP A 331 16.54 -0.12 -12.96
CA TRP A 331 17.41 0.24 -11.84
C TRP A 331 17.25 1.71 -11.44
N LEU A 332 17.17 2.64 -12.39
CA LEU A 332 16.98 4.06 -12.09
C LEU A 332 15.60 4.31 -11.45
N GLU A 333 14.54 3.76 -12.04
CA GLU A 333 13.16 3.87 -11.54
C GLU A 333 13.03 3.29 -10.13
N GLU A 334 13.58 2.11 -9.88
CA GLU A 334 13.58 1.45 -8.58
C GLU A 334 14.44 2.19 -7.55
N THR A 335 15.56 2.78 -7.96
CA THR A 335 16.42 3.58 -7.07
C THR A 335 15.73 4.88 -6.65
N GLN A 336 15.05 5.56 -7.57
CA GLN A 336 14.22 6.73 -7.27
C GLN A 336 13.05 6.37 -6.34
N LEU A 337 12.35 5.26 -6.63
CA LEU A 337 11.25 4.78 -5.79
C LEU A 337 11.73 4.38 -4.39
N ARG A 338 12.86 3.69 -4.28
CA ARG A 338 13.48 3.33 -3.00
C ARG A 338 13.82 4.57 -2.17
N LEU A 339 14.42 5.59 -2.79
CA LEU A 339 14.72 6.85 -2.13
C LEU A 339 13.44 7.52 -1.59
N ALA A 340 12.40 7.63 -2.43
CA ALA A 340 11.13 8.22 -2.03
C ALA A 340 10.48 7.46 -0.85
N VAL A 341 10.42 6.13 -0.93
CA VAL A 341 9.87 5.28 0.12
C VAL A 341 10.62 5.43 1.43
N LEU A 342 11.95 5.38 1.40
CA LEU A 342 12.76 5.51 2.62
C LEU A 342 12.60 6.89 3.27
N LEU A 343 12.47 7.95 2.48
CA LEU A 343 12.20 9.29 2.99
C LEU A 343 10.79 9.41 3.60
N ASP A 344 9.78 8.78 2.99
CA ASP A 344 8.42 8.74 3.54
C ASP A 344 8.37 7.99 4.88
N LEU A 345 9.05 6.84 4.97
CA LEU A 345 9.15 6.07 6.21
C LEU A 345 9.88 6.86 7.30
N LEU A 346 11.03 7.47 6.96
CA LEU A 346 11.80 8.32 7.88
C LEU A 346 10.96 9.50 8.37
N ARG A 347 10.23 10.17 7.47
CA ARG A 347 9.32 11.27 7.81
C ARG A 347 8.25 10.82 8.79
N ALA A 348 7.61 9.67 8.55
CA ALA A 348 6.59 9.14 9.44
C ALA A 348 7.15 8.84 10.84
N MET A 349 8.35 8.26 10.91
CA MET A 349 9.04 7.99 12.18
C MET A 349 9.41 9.28 12.92
N ILE A 350 9.94 10.29 12.22
CA ILE A 350 10.28 11.57 12.83
C ILE A 350 9.02 12.23 13.38
N GLN A 351 7.94 12.30 12.60
CA GLN A 351 6.67 12.89 13.03
C GLN A 351 6.10 12.20 14.29
N LYS A 352 6.17 10.87 14.33
CA LYS A 352 5.75 10.07 15.48
C LYS A 352 6.61 10.32 16.72
N ASN A 353 7.93 10.33 16.58
CA ASN A 353 8.82 10.42 17.74
C ASN A 353 8.98 11.86 18.24
N CYS A 354 8.88 12.86 17.36
CA CYS A 354 8.80 14.28 17.75
C CYS A 354 7.58 14.58 18.64
N SER A 355 6.44 13.94 18.42
CA SER A 355 5.27 14.12 19.29
C SER A 355 5.43 13.47 20.68
N ARG A 356 6.39 12.54 20.81
CA ARG A 356 6.68 11.79 22.05
C ARG A 356 7.94 12.25 22.77
N GLY A 357 8.78 13.07 22.12
CA GLY A 357 10.07 13.51 22.67
C GLY A 357 11.13 12.40 22.71
N GLU A 358 10.94 11.30 21.99
CA GLU A 358 11.89 10.18 21.91
C GLU A 358 12.73 10.28 20.64
N PRO A 359 13.99 9.79 20.63
CA PRO A 359 14.73 9.64 19.39
C PRO A 359 14.16 8.48 18.56
N PRO A 360 13.96 8.63 17.24
CA PRO A 360 13.61 7.49 16.38
C PRO A 360 14.77 6.48 16.36
N ASP A 361 14.45 5.18 16.27
CA ASP A 361 15.42 4.11 15.96
C ASP A 361 15.25 3.71 14.49
N PHE A 362 16.20 4.13 13.63
CA PHE A 362 16.13 4.08 12.15
C PHE A 362 17.49 3.69 11.55
N ILE A 363 18.19 2.77 12.22
CA ILE A 363 19.55 2.34 11.86
C ILE A 363 19.54 1.77 10.44
N HIS A 364 18.60 0.88 10.13
CA HIS A 364 18.57 0.23 8.82
C HIS A 364 18.10 1.18 7.72
N ILE A 365 17.07 2.00 7.98
CA ILE A 365 16.59 3.01 7.02
C ILE A 365 17.70 3.99 6.67
N THR A 366 18.50 4.45 7.65
CA THR A 366 19.64 5.33 7.39
C THR A 366 20.70 4.65 6.53
N ALA A 367 21.05 3.40 6.83
CA ALA A 367 22.01 2.64 6.04
C ALA A 367 21.53 2.44 4.59
N MET A 368 20.26 2.09 4.40
CA MET A 368 19.65 1.95 3.08
C MET A 368 19.59 3.28 2.32
N LEU A 369 19.30 4.40 3.00
CA LEU A 369 19.34 5.74 2.40
C LEU A 369 20.74 6.09 1.95
N GLN A 370 21.75 5.83 2.77
CA GLN A 370 23.14 6.06 2.42
C GLN A 370 23.54 5.23 1.20
N GLU A 371 23.19 3.95 1.14
CA GLU A 371 23.45 3.09 -0.03
C GLU A 371 22.75 3.62 -1.29
N THR A 372 21.47 4.01 -1.17
CA THR A 372 20.66 4.52 -2.28
C THR A 372 21.20 5.85 -2.82
N VAL A 373 21.56 6.77 -1.93
CA VAL A 373 22.17 8.06 -2.31
C VAL A 373 23.56 7.85 -2.89
N SER A 374 24.38 6.95 -2.31
CA SER A 374 25.72 6.65 -2.81
C SER A 374 25.70 6.10 -4.23
N ALA A 375 24.66 5.36 -4.61
CA ALA A 375 24.47 4.85 -5.97
C ALA A 375 24.11 5.96 -6.98
N LEU A 376 23.51 7.06 -6.52
CA LEU A 376 23.16 8.23 -7.34
C LEU A 376 24.28 9.27 -7.40
N THR A 377 25.11 9.35 -6.36
CA THR A 377 26.31 10.19 -6.37
C THR A 377 27.42 9.45 -7.11
N LEU A 378 27.87 10.00 -8.23
CA LEU A 378 28.96 9.48 -9.06
C LEU A 378 30.25 9.24 -8.25
N SER A 379 30.34 8.08 -7.59
CA SER A 379 31.51 7.65 -6.84
C SER A 379 31.94 6.29 -7.35
N GLU A 380 33.06 6.30 -8.05
CA GLU A 380 33.75 5.10 -8.49
C GLU A 380 34.22 4.33 -7.26
N THR A 381 33.39 3.41 -6.75
CA THR A 381 33.88 2.37 -5.85
C THR A 381 34.56 1.34 -6.72
N LEU A 382 35.87 1.52 -6.90
CA LEU A 382 36.81 0.52 -7.44
C LEU A 382 36.77 -0.72 -6.54
N HIS A 383 35.77 -1.56 -6.72
CA HIS A 383 35.88 -2.96 -6.33
C HIS A 383 36.30 -3.73 -7.58
N GLN A 384 37.59 -4.09 -7.56
CA GLN A 384 38.22 -5.04 -8.45
C GLN A 384 37.43 -6.36 -8.40
N THR A 385 36.51 -6.52 -9.33
CA THR A 385 35.97 -7.84 -9.69
C THR A 385 35.74 -7.80 -11.20
N GLU A 386 36.85 -7.80 -11.92
CA GLU A 386 36.94 -7.59 -13.37
C GLU A 386 36.32 -8.70 -14.23
N GLU A 387 35.71 -9.74 -13.65
CA GLU A 387 35.26 -10.88 -14.47
C GLU A 387 33.85 -10.76 -15.07
N TYR A 388 33.02 -9.77 -14.70
CA TYR A 388 31.62 -9.71 -15.20
C TYR A 388 31.08 -8.32 -15.60
N ALA A 389 31.86 -7.24 -15.48
CA ALA A 389 31.39 -5.90 -15.83
C ALA A 389 31.48 -5.65 -17.35
N ILE A 390 30.34 -5.70 -18.05
CA ILE A 390 30.27 -5.40 -19.48
C ILE A 390 29.78 -3.95 -19.67
N PRO A 391 30.54 -3.09 -20.38
CA PRO A 391 30.14 -1.70 -20.60
C PRO A 391 28.94 -1.63 -21.56
N TYR A 392 27.92 -0.84 -21.20
CA TYR A 392 26.81 -0.48 -22.09
C TYR A 392 26.99 0.98 -22.54
N GLU A 393 27.05 1.20 -23.85
CA GLU A 393 27.12 2.53 -24.46
C GLU A 393 25.72 2.99 -24.87
N ILE A 394 25.35 4.21 -24.47
CA ILE A 394 24.09 4.83 -24.91
C ILE A 394 24.27 5.22 -26.38
N PRO A 395 23.44 4.70 -27.31
CA PRO A 395 23.44 5.21 -28.68
C PRO A 395 23.01 6.67 -28.65
N LEU A 396 23.91 7.58 -29.00
CA LEU A 396 23.52 8.95 -29.30
C LEU A 396 22.89 8.92 -30.69
N ASP A 397 21.58 9.17 -30.78
CA ASP A 397 20.91 9.39 -32.06
C ASP A 397 21.64 10.53 -32.80
N SER A 398 21.96 10.27 -34.08
CA SER A 398 22.79 11.08 -34.97
C SER A 398 22.11 12.37 -35.41
#